data_AF-A0A545V4S5-F1
#
_entry.id   AF-A0A545V4S5-F1
#
_cell.length_a   1.000
_cell.length_b   1.000
_cell.length_c   1.000
_cell.angle_alpha   90.00
_cell.angle_beta   90.00
_cell.angle_gamma   90.00
#
_symmetry.space_group_name_H-M   'P 1'
#
loop_
_entity.id
_entity.type
_entity.pdbx_description
1 polymer ?
#
loop_
_entity_poly.entity_id
_entity_poly.type
_entity_poly.pdbx_seq_one_letter_code
_entity_poly.pdbx_strand_id
1 'polypeptide(L)'
;MLKLLVIYNLVMLLLLGVAIFRHVTATNLSLPISPGLTASTIAFLVFAVVNAVVSARLVAVARPHKMLGQGLRVAQAIITIVLATLFFSYIPASDARDCLLSTVWQRLFSRHDGESIRRIQDAYNCCGFNTVRDRAWPFPSHQTARTCEEMYGRSLACNRPLRTAMGQAAGVEFGIVLMSALVQKPP
;
A
#
# COMPACT_ATOMS: atom_id res chain seq x y z
N MET A 1 -17.33 28.64 -2.45
CA MET A 1 -16.37 28.03 -1.51
C MET A 1 -16.95 26.82 -0.77
N LEU A 2 -18.13 26.89 -0.14
CA LEU A 2 -18.71 25.75 0.61
C LEU A 2 -18.92 24.47 -0.23
N LYS A 3 -19.46 24.59 -1.46
CA LYS A 3 -19.65 23.43 -2.37
C LYS A 3 -18.33 22.71 -2.70
N LEU A 4 -17.25 23.48 -2.93
CA LEU A 4 -15.92 22.92 -3.24
C LEU A 4 -15.33 22.17 -2.04
N LEU A 5 -15.49 22.72 -0.84
CA LEU A 5 -15.06 22.10 0.40
C LEU A 5 -15.81 20.79 0.68
N VAL A 6 -17.12 20.76 0.43
CA VAL A 6 -17.94 19.55 0.58
C VAL A 6 -17.49 18.46 -0.40
N ILE A 7 -17.30 18.80 -1.68
CA ILE A 7 -16.80 17.86 -2.70
C ILE A 7 -15.42 17.32 -2.29
N TYR A 8 -14.50 18.19 -1.84
CA TYR A 8 -13.18 17.78 -1.36
C TYR A 8 -13.27 16.76 -0.21
N ASN A 9 -14.09 17.03 0.81
CA ASN A 9 -14.23 16.11 1.95
C ASN A 9 -14.84 14.77 1.53
N LEU A 10 -15.83 14.76 0.63
CA LEU A 10 -16.42 13.52 0.10
C LEU A 10 -15.38 12.68 -0.66
N VAL A 11 -14.56 13.31 -1.50
CA VAL A 11 -13.48 12.63 -2.22
C VAL A 11 -12.45 12.07 -1.24
N MET A 12 -12.04 12.84 -0.22
CA MET A 12 -11.09 12.36 0.78
C MET A 12 -11.62 11.20 1.61
N LEU A 13 -12.91 11.22 1.99
CA LEU A 13 -13.54 10.10 2.68
C LEU A 13 -13.58 8.84 1.81
N LEU A 14 -13.88 8.98 0.52
CA LEU A 14 -13.82 7.87 -0.42
C LEU A 14 -12.40 7.30 -0.53
N LEU A 15 -11.40 8.16 -0.74
CA LEU A 15 -10.00 7.77 -0.83
C LEU A 15 -9.49 7.10 0.47
N LEU A 16 -9.94 7.59 1.63
CA LEU A 16 -9.64 7.01 2.93
C LEU A 16 -10.21 5.60 3.06
N GLY A 17 -11.46 5.40 2.63
CA GLY A 17 -12.09 4.07 2.59
C GLY A 17 -11.29 3.08 1.73
N VAL A 18 -10.83 3.53 0.55
CA VAL A 18 -9.97 2.71 -0.33
C VAL A 18 -8.64 2.40 0.36
N ALA A 19 -7.96 3.38 0.94
CA ALA A 19 -6.68 3.19 1.63
C ALA A 19 -6.80 2.20 2.81
N ILE A 20 -7.86 2.30 3.61
CA ILE A 20 -8.14 1.35 4.71
C ILE A 20 -8.35 -0.06 4.16
N PHE A 21 -9.18 -0.21 3.13
CA PHE A 21 -9.41 -1.51 2.50
C PHE A 21 -8.10 -2.14 1.97
N ARG A 22 -7.25 -1.33 1.34
CA ARG A 22 -5.93 -1.78 0.86
C ARG A 22 -5.02 -2.19 2.02
N HIS A 23 -4.96 -1.40 3.09
CA HIS A 23 -4.17 -1.72 4.27
C HIS A 23 -4.59 -3.05 4.89
N VAL A 24 -5.89 -3.25 5.11
CA VAL A 24 -6.46 -4.49 5.66
C VAL A 24 -6.17 -5.68 4.74
N THR A 25 -6.33 -5.52 3.43
CA THR A 25 -6.04 -6.60 2.48
C THR A 25 -4.54 -6.94 2.47
N ALA A 26 -3.68 -5.92 2.51
CA ALA A 26 -2.23 -6.10 2.51
C ALA A 26 -1.73 -6.80 3.78
N THR A 27 -2.28 -6.47 4.95
CA THR A 27 -1.92 -7.12 6.21
C THR A 27 -2.42 -8.55 6.31
N ASN A 28 -3.66 -8.83 5.86
CA ASN A 28 -4.22 -10.17 5.89
C ASN A 28 -3.52 -11.14 4.93
N LEU A 29 -3.19 -10.68 3.72
CA LEU A 29 -2.48 -11.48 2.72
C LEU A 29 -0.95 -11.38 2.86
N SER A 30 -0.41 -10.80 3.95
CA SER A 30 1.03 -10.61 4.17
C SER A 30 1.75 -10.05 2.94
N LEU A 31 1.11 -9.10 2.23
CA LEU A 31 1.72 -8.51 1.04
C LEU A 31 3.01 -7.78 1.47
N PRO A 32 4.06 -7.86 0.64
CA PRO A 32 5.38 -7.27 0.91
C PRO A 32 5.42 -5.75 0.71
N ILE A 33 4.25 -5.10 0.72
CA ILE A 33 4.16 -3.65 0.85
C ILE A 33 4.23 -3.39 2.34
N SER A 34 5.25 -2.64 2.78
CA SER A 34 5.40 -2.32 4.20
C SER A 34 4.07 -1.83 4.77
N PRO A 35 3.54 -2.46 5.83
CA PRO A 35 2.34 -1.97 6.52
C PRO A 35 2.49 -0.50 6.95
N GLY A 36 3.73 -0.08 7.22
CA GLY A 36 4.04 1.32 7.51
C GLY A 36 3.81 2.25 6.32
N LEU A 37 4.01 1.81 5.08
CA LEU A 37 3.81 2.65 3.89
C LEU A 37 2.32 2.86 3.61
N THR A 38 1.50 1.81 3.72
CA THR A 38 0.04 1.91 3.56
C THR A 38 -0.62 2.67 4.73
N ALA A 39 -0.13 2.48 5.96
CA ALA A 39 -0.55 3.29 7.10
C ALA A 39 -0.18 4.78 6.92
N SER A 40 0.95 5.07 6.25
CA SER A 40 1.36 6.44 5.96
C SER A 40 0.38 7.16 5.03
N THR A 41 -0.23 6.46 4.05
CA THR A 41 -1.29 7.06 3.22
C THR A 41 -2.51 7.45 4.05
N ILE A 42 -2.94 6.58 4.98
CA ILE A 42 -4.08 6.85 5.87
C ILE A 42 -3.80 8.10 6.71
N ALA A 43 -2.63 8.16 7.37
CA ALA A 43 -2.22 9.30 8.16
C ALA A 43 -2.15 10.59 7.32
N PHE A 44 -1.62 10.50 6.11
CA PHE A 44 -1.54 11.61 5.16
C PHE A 44 -2.92 12.14 4.74
N LEU A 45 -3.89 11.26 4.48
CA LEU A 45 -5.26 11.66 4.15
C LEU A 45 -5.96 12.36 5.33
N VAL A 46 -5.78 11.85 6.55
CA VAL A 46 -6.29 12.52 7.76
C VAL A 46 -5.66 13.91 7.91
N PHE A 47 -4.33 14.00 7.78
CA PHE A 47 -3.61 15.27 7.85
C PHE A 47 -4.07 16.26 6.76
N ALA A 48 -4.31 15.78 5.54
CA ALA A 48 -4.84 16.58 4.43
C ALA A 48 -6.18 17.24 4.78
N VAL A 49 -7.13 16.45 5.30
CA VAL A 49 -8.46 16.93 5.68
C VAL A 49 -8.37 17.97 6.81
N VAL A 50 -7.60 17.68 7.85
CA VAL A 50 -7.38 18.61 8.97
C VAL A 50 -6.76 19.92 8.47
N ASN A 51 -5.72 19.84 7.64
CA ASN A 51 -5.05 21.00 7.07
C ASN A 51 -6.00 21.85 6.20
N ALA A 52 -6.83 21.22 5.38
CA ALA A 52 -7.82 21.93 4.56
C ALA A 52 -8.85 22.69 5.41
N VAL A 53 -9.37 22.06 6.47
CA VAL A 53 -10.34 22.70 7.38
C VAL A 53 -9.68 23.83 8.17
N VAL A 54 -8.51 23.57 8.78
CA VAL A 54 -7.79 24.56 9.60
C VAL A 54 -7.35 25.75 8.76
N SER A 55 -6.78 25.52 7.57
CA SER A 55 -6.36 26.62 6.69
C SER A 55 -7.53 27.45 6.19
N ALA A 56 -8.69 26.84 5.89
CA ALA A 56 -9.90 27.57 5.53
C ALA A 56 -10.43 28.45 6.68
N ARG A 57 -10.34 27.96 7.93
CA ARG A 57 -10.73 28.75 9.13
C ARG A 57 -9.73 29.88 9.41
N LEU A 58 -8.43 29.62 9.32
CA LEU A 58 -7.38 30.62 9.57
C LEU A 58 -7.42 31.78 8.57
N VAL A 59 -7.71 31.51 7.30
CA VAL A 59 -7.87 32.54 6.26
C VAL A 59 -9.04 33.48 6.55
N ALA A 60 -10.08 33.00 7.25
CA ALA A 60 -11.24 33.80 7.60
C ALA A 60 -11.02 34.73 8.80
N VAL A 61 -9.97 34.52 9.62
CA VAL A 61 -9.85 35.17 10.94
C VAL A 61 -8.85 36.35 11.00
N ALA A 62 -7.67 36.34 10.34
CA ALA A 62 -6.80 37.55 10.19
C ALA A 62 -5.46 37.30 9.43
N ARG A 63 -4.77 38.39 9.03
CA ARG A 63 -3.46 38.43 8.30
C ARG A 63 -2.26 37.68 8.92
N PRO A 64 -2.01 37.60 10.25
CA PRO A 64 -0.79 36.98 10.78
C PRO A 64 -0.77 35.44 10.65
N HIS A 65 -1.92 34.80 10.39
CA HIS A 65 -2.00 33.35 10.21
C HIS A 65 -1.76 32.88 8.76
N LYS A 66 -1.48 33.80 7.83
CA LYS A 66 -1.15 33.44 6.44
C LYS A 66 0.15 32.64 6.34
N MET A 67 1.19 33.00 7.11
CA MET A 67 2.48 32.28 7.07
C MET A 67 2.34 30.84 7.60
N LEU A 68 1.55 30.64 8.66
CA LEU A 68 1.27 29.31 9.20
C LEU A 68 0.50 28.44 8.19
N GLY A 69 -0.55 29.00 7.56
CA GLY A 69 -1.30 28.29 6.52
C GLY A 69 -0.45 27.97 5.29
N GLN A 70 0.49 28.85 4.92
CA GLN A 70 1.44 28.60 3.82
C GLN A 70 2.45 27.51 4.19
N GLY A 71 3.00 27.52 5.40
CA GLY A 71 3.90 26.47 5.90
C GLY A 71 3.24 25.08 5.89
N LEU A 72 1.99 24.98 6.34
CA LEU A 72 1.23 23.73 6.35
C LEU A 72 0.99 23.18 4.93
N ARG A 73 0.77 24.06 3.94
CA ARG A 73 0.63 23.66 2.53
C ARG A 73 1.94 23.18 1.92
N VAL A 74 3.06 23.85 2.24
CA VAL A 74 4.38 23.42 1.78
C VAL A 74 4.74 22.06 2.38
N ALA A 75 4.51 21.86 3.67
CA ALA A 75 4.73 20.56 4.33
C ALA A 75 3.90 19.46 3.67
N GLN A 76 2.61 19.71 3.39
CA GLN A 76 1.75 18.78 2.67
C GLN A 76 2.32 18.43 1.28
N ALA A 77 2.78 19.42 0.51
CA ALA A 77 3.33 19.21 -0.82
C ALA A 77 4.60 18.35 -0.76
N ILE A 78 5.48 18.60 0.21
CA ILE A 78 6.69 17.78 0.44
C ILE A 78 6.31 16.34 0.76
N ILE A 79 5.39 16.12 1.71
CA ILE A 79 4.93 14.77 2.07
C ILE A 79 4.30 14.06 0.86
N THR A 80 3.51 14.79 0.06
CA THR A 80 2.91 14.27 -1.18
C THR A 80 3.99 13.78 -2.14
N ILE A 81 5.03 14.60 -2.40
CA ILE A 81 6.12 14.24 -3.31
C ILE A 81 6.88 13.02 -2.78
N VAL A 82 7.19 12.98 -1.49
CA VAL A 82 7.89 11.85 -0.86
C VAL A 82 7.07 10.57 -1.02
N LEU A 83 5.79 10.57 -0.63
CA LEU A 83 4.92 9.40 -0.74
C LEU A 83 4.71 8.99 -2.19
N ALA A 84 4.45 9.94 -3.09
CA ALA A 84 4.28 9.67 -4.52
C ALA A 84 5.54 9.01 -5.10
N THR A 85 6.73 9.51 -4.76
CA THR A 85 8.01 8.94 -5.22
C THR A 85 8.21 7.53 -4.68
N LEU A 86 7.93 7.32 -3.39
CA LEU A 86 8.04 6.00 -2.75
C LEU A 86 7.09 4.99 -3.41
N PHE A 87 5.81 5.33 -3.58
CA PHE A 87 4.86 4.44 -4.26
C PHE A 87 5.26 4.20 -5.72
N PHE A 88 5.65 5.25 -6.43
CA PHE A 88 6.10 5.15 -7.81
C PHE A 88 7.27 4.18 -7.96
N SER A 89 8.19 4.12 -7.00
CA SER A 89 9.34 3.21 -7.04
C SER A 89 8.97 1.70 -7.06
N TYR A 90 7.77 1.36 -6.60
CA TYR A 90 7.26 -0.03 -6.57
C TYR A 90 6.38 -0.38 -7.77
N ILE A 91 5.97 0.60 -8.58
CA ILE A 91 5.16 0.39 -9.79
C ILE A 91 5.97 -0.32 -10.91
N PRO A 92 7.12 0.21 -11.36
CA PRO A 92 7.87 -0.39 -12.45
C PRO A 92 8.46 -1.74 -12.00
N ALA A 93 8.69 -2.62 -12.98
CA ALA A 93 9.50 -3.80 -12.75
C ALA A 93 10.94 -3.34 -12.44
N SER A 94 11.47 -3.72 -11.28
CA SER A 94 12.82 -3.38 -10.85
C SER A 94 13.40 -4.51 -10.00
N ASP A 95 14.72 -4.67 -10.08
CA ASP A 95 15.45 -5.65 -9.27
C ASP A 95 15.31 -5.38 -7.77
N ALA A 96 15.17 -4.10 -7.38
CA ALA A 96 14.93 -3.71 -6.00
C ALA A 96 13.60 -4.26 -5.47
N ARG A 97 12.52 -4.17 -6.26
CA ARG A 97 11.21 -4.74 -5.90
C ARG A 97 11.29 -6.25 -5.78
N ASP A 98 11.98 -6.90 -6.72
CA ASP A 98 12.14 -8.34 -6.76
C ASP A 98 12.96 -8.87 -5.58
N CYS A 99 14.02 -8.14 -5.21
CA CYS A 99 14.84 -8.41 -4.04
C CYS A 99 14.05 -8.27 -2.75
N LEU A 100 13.27 -7.19 -2.59
CA LEU A 100 12.40 -6.99 -1.43
C LEU A 100 11.39 -8.13 -1.30
N LEU A 101 10.76 -8.49 -2.41
CA LEU A 101 9.78 -9.58 -2.47
C LEU A 101 10.38 -10.93 -2.04
N SER A 102 11.54 -11.28 -2.61
CA SER A 102 12.28 -12.49 -2.26
C SER A 102 12.72 -12.51 -0.80
N THR A 103 13.14 -11.36 -0.26
CA THR A 103 13.57 -11.20 1.13
C THR A 103 12.43 -11.39 2.11
N VAL A 104 11.26 -10.83 1.82
CA VAL A 104 10.06 -11.01 2.65
C VAL A 104 9.62 -12.46 2.62
N TRP A 105 9.56 -13.09 1.44
CA TRP A 105 9.22 -14.51 1.34
C TRP A 105 10.20 -15.39 2.11
N GLN A 106 11.50 -15.13 1.95
CA GLN A 106 12.56 -15.84 2.68
C GLN A 106 12.37 -15.74 4.20
N ARG A 107 12.00 -14.56 4.70
CA ARG A 107 11.76 -14.34 6.13
C ARG A 107 10.55 -15.13 6.65
N LEU A 108 9.46 -15.17 5.88
CA LEU A 108 8.29 -15.97 6.24
C LEU A 108 8.65 -17.45 6.30
N PHE A 109 9.38 -17.93 5.28
CA PHE A 109 9.79 -19.32 5.20
C PHE A 109 10.76 -19.71 6.33
N SER A 110 11.78 -18.90 6.59
CA SER A 110 12.77 -19.19 7.64
C SER A 110 12.17 -19.19 9.05
N ARG A 111 11.15 -18.36 9.28
CA ARG A 111 10.38 -18.33 10.52
C ARG A 111 9.34 -19.44 10.62
N HIS A 112 9.22 -20.30 9.61
CA HIS A 112 8.17 -21.32 9.51
C HIS A 112 6.77 -20.72 9.69
N ASP A 113 6.55 -19.51 9.19
CA ASP A 113 5.24 -18.85 9.19
C ASP A 113 4.37 -19.44 8.06
N GLY A 114 3.93 -20.68 8.31
CA GLY A 114 3.14 -21.45 7.36
C GLY A 114 1.75 -20.85 7.14
N GLU A 115 1.22 -20.12 8.11
CA GLU A 115 -0.08 -19.48 8.00
C GLU A 115 -0.05 -18.33 6.99
N SER A 116 0.94 -17.43 7.10
CA SER A 116 1.11 -16.34 6.13
C SER A 116 1.37 -16.87 4.72
N ILE A 117 2.27 -17.86 4.59
CA ILE A 117 2.60 -18.45 3.29
C ILE A 117 1.37 -19.14 2.68
N ARG A 118 0.62 -19.93 3.47
CA ARG A 118 -0.63 -20.57 3.04
C ARG A 118 -1.65 -19.53 2.58
N ARG A 119 -1.86 -18.45 3.35
CA ARG A 119 -2.81 -17.38 2.98
C ARG A 119 -2.45 -16.76 1.63
N ILE A 120 -1.17 -16.50 1.36
CA ILE A 120 -0.72 -15.99 0.05
C ILE A 120 -0.98 -17.03 -1.04
N GLN A 121 -0.58 -18.28 -0.82
CA GLN A 121 -0.75 -19.36 -1.79
C GLN A 121 -2.22 -19.60 -2.14
N ASP A 122 -3.11 -19.54 -1.15
CA ASP A 122 -4.56 -19.70 -1.31
C ASP A 122 -5.16 -18.50 -2.04
N ALA A 123 -4.75 -17.27 -1.69
CA ALA A 123 -5.27 -16.05 -2.31
C ALA A 123 -4.93 -15.92 -3.81
N TYR A 124 -3.74 -16.38 -4.22
CA TYR A 124 -3.26 -16.27 -5.60
C TYR A 124 -3.28 -17.60 -6.36
N ASN A 125 -3.84 -18.66 -5.77
CA ASN A 125 -3.87 -20.00 -6.33
C ASN A 125 -2.51 -20.47 -6.88
N CYS A 126 -1.45 -20.28 -6.08
CA CYS A 126 -0.07 -20.55 -6.44
C CYS A 126 0.63 -21.43 -5.38
N CYS A 127 1.81 -21.95 -5.71
CA CYS A 127 2.70 -22.65 -4.78
C CYS A 127 4.13 -22.17 -4.93
N GLY A 128 4.83 -22.05 -3.81
CA GLY A 128 6.23 -21.66 -3.77
C GLY A 128 6.53 -20.29 -4.39
N PHE A 129 7.74 -19.79 -4.22
CA PHE A 129 8.09 -18.45 -4.64
C PHE A 129 8.54 -18.38 -6.10
N ASN A 130 9.74 -18.87 -6.42
CA ASN A 130 10.26 -18.84 -7.80
C ASN A 130 9.79 -20.04 -8.63
N THR A 131 9.54 -21.17 -7.97
CA THR A 131 9.00 -22.39 -8.56
C THR A 131 7.94 -22.95 -7.63
N VAL A 132 7.13 -23.88 -8.13
CA VAL A 132 6.04 -24.55 -7.39
C VAL A 132 6.52 -25.18 -6.07
N ARG A 133 7.79 -25.58 -6.00
CA ARG A 133 8.41 -26.23 -4.84
C ARG A 133 9.35 -25.33 -4.04
N ASP A 134 9.73 -24.16 -4.57
CA ASP A 134 10.64 -23.23 -3.89
C ASP A 134 9.94 -22.63 -2.67
N ARG A 135 10.35 -23.05 -1.46
CA ARG A 135 9.88 -22.48 -0.20
C ARG A 135 8.35 -22.44 -0.09
N ALA A 136 7.71 -23.51 -0.56
CA ALA A 136 6.27 -23.67 -0.52
C ALA A 136 5.80 -24.16 0.86
N TRP A 137 4.58 -23.78 1.22
CA TRP A 137 3.78 -24.45 2.23
C TRP A 137 2.86 -25.48 1.57
N PRO A 138 2.61 -26.67 2.15
CA PRO A 138 3.13 -27.17 3.43
C PRO A 138 4.65 -27.34 3.44
N PHE A 139 5.29 -27.03 4.58
CA PHE A 139 6.74 -27.20 4.70
C PHE A 139 7.09 -28.70 4.61
N PRO A 140 8.14 -29.08 3.86
CA PRO A 140 8.52 -30.48 3.75
C PRO A 140 8.89 -31.04 5.12
N SER A 141 8.16 -32.05 5.59
CA SER A 141 8.57 -32.89 6.73
C SER A 141 9.10 -34.23 6.23
N HIS A 142 9.94 -34.88 7.03
CA HIS A 142 10.47 -36.19 6.69
C HIS A 142 9.32 -37.21 6.63
N GLN A 143 9.01 -37.65 5.40
CA GLN A 143 8.37 -38.91 5.01
C GLN A 143 6.87 -38.94 4.64
N THR A 144 6.05 -37.92 4.87
CA THR A 144 4.60 -38.00 4.48
C THR A 144 3.94 -36.71 3.99
N ALA A 145 4.64 -35.56 3.97
CA ALA A 145 4.03 -34.31 3.52
C ALA A 145 3.88 -34.29 1.99
N ARG A 146 2.64 -34.39 1.49
CA ARG A 146 2.33 -34.10 0.07
C ARG A 146 2.72 -32.68 -0.24
N THR A 147 3.31 -32.47 -1.41
CA THR A 147 3.69 -31.13 -1.86
C THR A 147 2.43 -30.28 -2.09
N CYS A 148 2.58 -28.95 -2.06
CA CYS A 148 1.47 -28.04 -2.36
C CYS A 148 0.81 -28.36 -3.71
N GLU A 149 1.63 -28.68 -4.72
CA GLU A 149 1.20 -29.09 -6.05
C GLU A 149 0.30 -30.32 -6.00
N GLU A 150 0.70 -31.36 -5.27
CA GLU A 150 -0.06 -32.60 -5.14
C GLU A 150 -1.35 -32.43 -4.32
N MET A 151 -1.32 -31.56 -3.30
CA MET A 151 -2.45 -31.35 -2.39
C MET A 151 -3.53 -30.46 -3.00
N TYR A 152 -3.13 -29.43 -3.76
CA TYR A 152 -4.03 -28.39 -4.26
C TYR A 152 -4.11 -28.32 -5.78
N GLY A 153 -3.35 -29.12 -6.53
CA GLY A 153 -3.35 -29.12 -8.00
C GLY A 153 -2.81 -27.84 -8.64
N ARG A 154 -2.00 -27.07 -7.90
CA ARG A 154 -1.51 -25.74 -8.31
C ARG A 154 -0.15 -25.88 -9.00
N SER A 155 -0.05 -25.32 -10.20
CA SER A 155 1.17 -25.39 -11.05
C SER A 155 1.86 -24.04 -11.25
N LEU A 156 1.36 -22.97 -10.62
CA LEU A 156 1.89 -21.60 -10.77
C LEU A 156 2.78 -21.22 -9.59
N ALA A 157 3.93 -20.59 -9.86
CA ALA A 157 4.78 -19.98 -8.85
C ALA A 157 4.21 -18.63 -8.36
N CYS A 158 4.34 -18.32 -7.07
CA CYS A 158 3.76 -17.12 -6.48
C CYS A 158 4.49 -15.82 -6.83
N ASN A 159 5.73 -15.86 -7.33
CA ASN A 159 6.48 -14.64 -7.63
C ASN A 159 5.74 -13.72 -8.62
N ARG A 160 5.19 -14.25 -9.71
CA ARG A 160 4.50 -13.49 -10.75
C ARG A 160 3.22 -12.81 -10.24
N PRO A 161 2.22 -13.54 -9.69
CA PRO A 161 1.01 -12.90 -9.20
C PRO A 161 1.30 -11.91 -8.07
N LEU A 162 2.28 -12.21 -7.20
CA LEU A 162 2.62 -11.33 -6.08
C LEU A 162 3.32 -10.05 -6.54
N ARG A 163 4.19 -10.11 -7.56
CA ARG A 163 4.78 -8.91 -8.21
C ARG A 163 3.70 -8.02 -8.81
N THR A 164 2.76 -8.61 -9.55
CA THR A 164 1.67 -7.86 -10.18
C THR A 164 0.78 -7.21 -9.13
N ALA A 165 0.40 -7.95 -8.08
CA ALA A 165 -0.42 -7.43 -6.99
C ALA A 165 0.28 -6.27 -6.26
N MET A 166 1.60 -6.38 -6.03
CA MET A 166 2.39 -5.32 -5.42
C MET A 166 2.44 -4.06 -6.29
N GLY A 167 2.70 -4.20 -7.58
CA GLY A 167 2.72 -3.07 -8.52
C GLY A 167 1.37 -2.38 -8.63
N GLN A 168 0.28 -3.15 -8.71
CA GLN A 168 -1.09 -2.61 -8.73
C GLN A 168 -1.43 -1.87 -7.43
N ALA A 169 -1.07 -2.43 -6.28
CA ALA A 169 -1.28 -1.78 -4.99
C ALA A 169 -0.55 -0.44 -4.90
N ALA A 170 0.73 -0.43 -5.26
CA ALA A 170 1.53 0.79 -5.28
C ALA A 170 0.96 1.82 -6.26
N GLY A 171 0.46 1.40 -7.42
CA GLY A 171 -0.20 2.27 -8.38
C GLY A 171 -1.49 2.91 -7.84
N VAL A 172 -2.30 2.15 -7.10
CA VAL A 172 -3.51 2.69 -6.45
C VAL A 172 -3.13 3.72 -5.38
N GLU A 173 -2.19 3.41 -4.50
CA GLU A 173 -1.73 4.33 -3.45
C GLU A 173 -1.10 5.61 -4.03
N PHE A 174 -0.31 5.47 -5.10
CA PHE A 174 0.22 6.60 -5.87
C PHE A 174 -0.91 7.48 -6.44
N GLY A 175 -1.92 6.85 -7.03
CA GLY A 175 -3.11 7.53 -7.54
C GLY A 175 -3.87 8.27 -6.44
N ILE A 176 -4.06 7.66 -5.27
CA ILE A 176 -4.67 8.29 -4.10
C ILE A 176 -3.91 9.56 -3.72
N VAL A 177 -2.58 9.48 -3.56
CA VAL A 177 -1.74 10.62 -3.17
C VAL A 177 -1.82 11.75 -4.20
N LEU A 178 -1.70 11.44 -5.50
CA LEU A 178 -1.82 12.45 -6.56
C LEU A 178 -3.20 13.11 -6.61
N MET A 179 -4.27 12.31 -6.56
CA MET A 179 -5.63 12.84 -6.56
C MET A 179 -5.86 13.74 -5.36
N SER A 180 -5.39 13.34 -4.17
CA SER A 180 -5.49 14.13 -2.95
C SER A 180 -4.86 15.53 -3.11
N ALA A 181 -3.76 15.64 -3.86
CA ALA A 181 -3.03 16.86 -4.10
C ALA A 181 -3.69 17.73 -5.19
N LEU A 182 -4.20 17.10 -6.25
CA LEU A 182 -4.93 17.78 -7.32
C LEU A 182 -6.18 18.47 -6.80
N VAL A 183 -6.96 17.81 -5.94
CA VAL A 183 -8.18 18.39 -5.35
C VAL A 183 -7.83 19.51 -4.34
N GLN A 184 -6.60 19.54 -3.82
CA GLN A 184 -6.15 20.56 -2.88
C GLN A 184 -5.65 21.85 -3.52
N LYS A 185 -5.32 21.85 -4.82
CA LYS A 185 -4.84 23.03 -5.54
C LYS A 185 -5.95 24.08 -5.62
N PRO A 186 -5.81 25.27 -5.00
CA PRO A 186 -6.79 26.34 -5.20
C PRO A 186 -6.68 26.86 -6.65
N PRO A 187 -7.81 27.33 -7.25
CA PRO A 187 -7.78 28.04 -8.53
C PRO A 187 -7.00 29.34 -8.43
#